data_AF-A0A2E7Y6K0-F1
#
_entry.id   AF-A0A2E7Y6K0-F1
#
_cell.length_a   1.000
_cell.length_b   1.000
_cell.length_c   1.000
_cell.angle_alpha   90.00
_cell.angle_beta   90.00
_cell.angle_gamma   90.00
#
_symmetry.space_group_name_H-M   'P 1'
#
loop_
_entity.id
_entity.type
_entity.pdbx_description
1 polymer ?
#
loop_
_entity_poly.entity_id
_entity_poly.type
_entity_poly.pdbx_seq_one_letter_code
_entity_poly.pdbx_strand_id
1 'polypeptide(L)'
;TAVPATTAAPTTTTTAVPATTAVPATTAAPTTTTTAAPFDNGPYLSAIDDYVATNSGWNAAPAIGTCMVANASRLPEPARNLVASYGLMNSLGHMGSLGSSASTFFSIWNGCIAEGEQATPSASTGGSSFFNSCQGSLTTLPIERSKIMGVVPLGHLAPPSHTQSTDHVYFLLPGYDTQNAPSVDVFSPADGSVVSVTSSTSENTGSAHLDWQGEISICANGTIRFGHVSTITGDLLELTTGTPDYCETYGYTGYMYTKCQWKGEAVDLAVAAGELIGTAGGLDTPNSALDMWAYDWAGDLAPAIDQSAQPEGILRATCALDWYTDDLRADLYGMRMESSGIVADEATGCGKVIQDVPGTAKGFWYATVPIDGKWLDHLALVDTNTRSDHQAISIAALVADPGYWYFQTTSSGTINLDFAQVAAGSGIHCYDTFTADSNGPRDTEPDHFLIEVVDDDTLYIEHRSGNCGGALAFANPYTYSRYQM
;
A
#
# COMPACT_ATOMS: atom_id res chain seq x y z
N THR A 1 0.56 -25.28 67.03
CA THR A 1 1.24 -25.71 68.26
C THR A 1 2.67 -26.06 67.90
N ALA A 2 3.60 -25.25 68.38
CA ALA A 2 5.00 -25.23 67.98
C ALA A 2 5.78 -26.44 68.53
N VAL A 3 6.70 -26.96 67.73
CA VAL A 3 7.71 -27.96 68.11
C VAL A 3 9.09 -27.31 67.91
N PRO A 4 10.06 -27.53 68.82
CA PRO A 4 11.15 -26.60 69.06
C PRO A 4 12.39 -26.86 68.22
N ALA A 5 13.21 -25.81 68.13
CA ALA A 5 14.54 -25.79 67.56
C ALA A 5 15.57 -26.46 68.49
N THR A 6 16.53 -27.16 67.89
CA THR A 6 17.78 -27.54 68.54
C THR A 6 18.97 -27.14 67.67
N THR A 7 19.74 -26.21 68.23
CA THR A 7 21.07 -25.75 67.83
C THR A 7 22.12 -26.85 67.96
N ALA A 8 22.96 -27.00 66.94
CA ALA A 8 24.30 -27.59 67.06
C ALA A 8 25.29 -26.79 66.20
N ALA A 9 26.36 -26.32 66.83
CA ALA A 9 27.52 -25.67 66.21
C ALA A 9 28.77 -26.58 66.45
N PRO A 10 29.95 -26.25 65.92
CA PRO A 10 30.44 -26.75 64.65
C PRO A 10 31.65 -27.69 64.82
N THR A 11 31.80 -28.66 63.92
CA THR A 11 33.01 -29.49 63.83
C THR A 11 33.95 -28.89 62.81
N THR A 12 35.11 -28.46 63.28
CA THR A 12 36.26 -28.01 62.48
C THR A 12 36.86 -29.21 61.74
N THR A 13 36.97 -29.11 60.41
CA THR A 13 37.84 -29.99 59.63
C THR A 13 38.63 -29.14 58.66
N THR A 14 39.93 -29.08 58.92
CA THR A 14 40.96 -28.40 58.17
C THR A 14 41.16 -29.14 56.84
N THR A 15 40.75 -28.54 55.73
CA THR A 15 41.07 -29.03 54.39
C THR A 15 42.01 -28.04 53.72
N ALA A 16 43.10 -28.59 53.20
CA ALA A 16 44.24 -27.91 52.64
C ALA A 16 43.90 -26.99 51.46
N VAL A 17 44.61 -25.87 51.41
CA VAL A 17 44.66 -24.89 50.32
C VAL A 17 45.24 -25.55 49.05
N PRO A 18 44.53 -25.56 47.91
CA PRO A 18 45.17 -25.81 46.63
C PRO A 18 45.92 -24.55 46.19
N ALA A 19 47.15 -24.77 45.75
CA ALA A 19 48.09 -23.76 45.28
C ALA A 19 47.49 -22.86 44.18
N THR A 20 47.87 -21.59 44.23
CA THR A 20 47.60 -20.57 43.24
C THR A 20 48.31 -20.95 41.93
N THR A 21 47.56 -21.48 40.96
CA THR A 21 48.07 -21.66 39.60
C THR A 21 48.19 -20.29 38.95
N ALA A 22 49.42 -19.90 38.67
CA ALA A 22 49.74 -18.69 37.92
C ALA A 22 49.00 -18.71 36.56
N VAL A 23 48.37 -17.58 36.23
CA VAL A 23 47.84 -17.29 34.90
C VAL A 23 49.00 -17.41 33.89
N PRO A 24 48.89 -18.24 32.84
CA PRO A 24 49.86 -18.23 31.76
C PRO A 24 49.76 -16.87 31.07
N ALA A 25 50.88 -16.15 31.01
CA ALA A 25 51.01 -15.00 30.15
C ALA A 25 50.66 -15.44 28.71
N THR A 26 49.57 -14.88 28.17
CA THR A 26 49.24 -15.00 26.76
C THR A 26 50.32 -14.27 25.98
N THR A 27 51.35 -15.01 25.57
CA THR A 27 52.27 -14.62 24.52
C THR A 27 51.41 -14.34 23.29
N ALA A 28 51.36 -13.08 22.87
CA ALA A 28 50.75 -12.69 21.61
C ALA A 28 51.37 -13.54 20.50
N ALA A 29 50.57 -14.42 19.92
CA ALA A 29 50.92 -15.08 18.67
C ALA A 29 51.15 -14.00 17.62
N PRO A 30 52.19 -14.10 16.78
CA PRO A 30 52.40 -13.15 15.71
C PRO A 30 51.14 -13.15 14.84
N THR A 31 50.61 -11.97 14.61
CA THR A 31 49.53 -11.75 13.65
C THR A 31 50.06 -12.18 12.28
N THR A 32 49.82 -13.43 11.92
CA THR A 32 49.84 -13.83 10.51
C THR A 32 48.73 -13.04 9.86
N THR A 33 49.10 -11.94 9.23
CA THR A 33 48.33 -11.32 8.16
C THR A 33 48.25 -12.38 7.06
N THR A 34 47.32 -13.31 7.19
CA THR A 34 46.83 -14.06 6.05
C THR A 34 46.16 -13.01 5.19
N THR A 35 46.93 -12.43 4.28
CA THR A 35 46.37 -11.76 3.11
C THR A 35 45.47 -12.83 2.51
N ALA A 36 44.16 -12.73 2.73
CA ALA A 36 43.20 -13.57 2.07
C ALA A 36 43.57 -13.53 0.58
N ALA A 37 43.68 -14.70 -0.04
CA ALA A 37 43.91 -14.75 -1.48
C ALA A 37 42.90 -13.79 -2.13
N PRO A 38 43.33 -12.95 -3.09
CA PRO A 38 42.41 -12.02 -3.74
C PRO A 38 41.19 -12.81 -4.17
N PHE A 39 40.02 -12.38 -3.72
CA PHE A 39 38.77 -13.05 -4.07
C PHE A 39 38.72 -13.20 -5.58
N ASP A 40 38.62 -14.44 -6.06
CA ASP A 40 38.46 -14.70 -7.49
C ASP A 40 37.07 -14.21 -7.88
N ASN A 41 37.02 -13.09 -8.58
CA ASN A 41 35.76 -12.54 -9.08
C ASN A 41 35.20 -13.40 -10.23
N GLY A 42 35.94 -14.36 -10.79
CA GLY A 42 35.51 -15.19 -11.92
C GLY A 42 34.09 -15.77 -11.76
N PRO A 43 33.78 -16.50 -10.66
CA PRO A 43 32.44 -17.03 -10.41
C PRO A 43 31.35 -15.96 -10.25
N TYR A 44 31.68 -14.83 -9.62
CA TYR A 44 30.76 -13.70 -9.51
C TYR A 44 30.46 -13.09 -10.89
N LEU A 45 31.50 -12.83 -11.69
CA LEU A 45 31.37 -12.26 -13.04
C LEU A 45 30.60 -13.21 -13.96
N SER A 46 30.87 -14.52 -13.89
CA SER A 46 30.10 -15.53 -14.61
C SER A 46 28.61 -15.50 -14.24
N ALA A 47 28.28 -15.33 -12.95
CA ALA A 47 26.89 -15.23 -12.51
C ALA A 47 26.22 -13.91 -12.96
N ILE A 48 26.98 -12.83 -13.16
CA ILE A 48 26.48 -11.59 -13.77
C ILE A 48 26.27 -11.78 -15.28
N ASP A 49 27.20 -12.43 -15.97
CA ASP A 49 27.06 -12.76 -17.40
C ASP A 49 25.83 -13.67 -17.63
N ASP A 50 25.63 -14.67 -16.77
CA ASP A 50 24.45 -15.53 -16.78
C ASP A 50 23.18 -14.74 -16.50
N TYR A 51 23.19 -13.78 -15.58
CA TYR A 51 22.08 -12.86 -15.36
C TYR A 51 21.75 -12.06 -16.63
N VAL A 52 22.76 -11.49 -17.32
CA VAL A 52 22.55 -10.75 -18.56
C VAL A 52 21.99 -11.67 -19.66
N ALA A 53 22.53 -12.89 -19.78
CA ALA A 53 22.11 -13.85 -20.80
C ALA A 53 20.68 -14.38 -20.56
N THR A 54 20.32 -14.66 -19.30
CA THR A 54 18.99 -15.17 -18.92
C THR A 54 17.92 -14.08 -18.90
N ASN A 55 18.30 -12.81 -18.77
CA ASN A 55 17.41 -11.66 -18.77
C ASN A 55 17.54 -10.83 -20.06
N SER A 56 17.85 -11.47 -21.20
CA SER A 56 18.06 -10.79 -22.48
C SER A 56 16.84 -10.05 -23.02
N GLY A 57 15.64 -10.32 -22.48
CA GLY A 57 14.40 -9.57 -22.77
C GLY A 57 14.25 -8.28 -21.98
N TRP A 58 15.09 -8.04 -20.97
CA TRP A 58 15.14 -6.79 -20.24
C TRP A 58 16.25 -5.91 -20.81
N ASN A 59 15.87 -4.85 -21.54
CA ASN A 59 16.82 -3.97 -22.21
C ASN A 59 17.87 -3.35 -21.26
N ALA A 60 17.52 -3.18 -19.98
CA ALA A 60 18.42 -2.66 -18.97
C ALA A 60 19.40 -3.72 -18.44
N ALA A 61 19.11 -5.02 -18.57
CA ALA A 61 19.93 -6.09 -17.98
C ALA A 61 21.43 -6.02 -18.39
N PRO A 62 21.82 -5.75 -19.65
CA PRO A 62 23.23 -5.56 -20.00
C PRO A 62 23.89 -4.37 -19.28
N ALA A 63 23.17 -3.26 -19.11
CA ALA A 63 23.66 -2.07 -18.42
C ALA A 63 23.74 -2.30 -16.90
N ILE A 64 22.75 -2.97 -16.31
CA ILE A 64 22.77 -3.41 -14.91
C ILE A 64 23.95 -4.36 -14.68
N GLY A 65 24.13 -5.36 -15.55
CA GLY A 65 25.27 -6.28 -15.48
C GLY A 65 26.60 -5.55 -15.56
N THR A 66 26.74 -4.60 -16.50
CA THR A 66 27.93 -3.75 -16.62
C THR A 66 28.19 -2.94 -15.36
N CYS A 67 27.16 -2.33 -14.77
CA CYS A 67 27.26 -1.60 -13.51
C CYS A 67 27.66 -2.51 -12.34
N MET A 68 27.09 -3.72 -12.25
CA MET A 68 27.41 -4.69 -11.20
C MET A 68 28.87 -5.18 -11.32
N VAL A 69 29.36 -5.43 -12.54
CA VAL A 69 30.77 -5.71 -12.81
C VAL A 69 31.66 -4.54 -12.38
N ALA A 70 31.30 -3.30 -12.74
CA ALA A 70 32.07 -2.12 -12.38
C ALA A 70 32.13 -1.88 -10.86
N ASN A 71 31.11 -2.31 -10.12
CA ASN A 71 31.04 -2.19 -8.67
C ASN A 71 31.48 -3.46 -7.90
N ALA A 72 31.98 -4.49 -8.59
CA ALA A 72 32.36 -5.76 -7.97
C ALA A 72 33.34 -5.59 -6.79
N SER A 73 34.31 -4.68 -6.90
CA SER A 73 35.29 -4.41 -5.84
C SER A 73 34.71 -3.66 -4.63
N ARG A 74 33.54 -3.05 -4.77
CA ARG A 74 32.83 -2.31 -3.70
C ARG A 74 31.85 -3.20 -2.93
N LEU A 75 31.54 -4.39 -3.47
CA LEU A 75 30.68 -5.36 -2.80
C LEU A 75 31.41 -6.06 -1.65
N PRO A 76 30.72 -6.42 -0.56
CA PRO A 76 31.27 -7.33 0.44
C PRO A 76 31.52 -8.72 -0.16
N GLU A 77 32.60 -9.37 0.26
CA GLU A 77 32.93 -10.74 -0.18
C GLU A 77 31.79 -11.76 0.06
N PRO A 78 31.09 -11.75 1.21
CA PRO A 78 29.94 -12.64 1.42
C PRO A 78 28.80 -12.43 0.42
N ALA A 79 28.58 -11.19 -0.03
CA ALA A 79 27.54 -10.88 -1.02
C ALA A 79 27.93 -11.40 -2.41
N ARG A 80 29.20 -11.23 -2.81
CA ARG A 80 29.70 -11.83 -4.06
C ARG A 80 29.64 -13.35 -4.05
N ASN A 81 29.91 -13.99 -2.90
CA ASN A 81 29.77 -15.44 -2.73
C ASN A 81 28.33 -15.93 -2.92
N LEU A 82 27.34 -15.21 -2.38
CA LEU A 82 25.92 -15.55 -2.60
C LEU A 82 25.54 -15.42 -4.07
N VAL A 83 25.95 -14.34 -4.74
CA VAL A 83 25.70 -14.16 -6.18
C VAL A 83 26.36 -15.27 -7.00
N ALA A 84 27.60 -15.63 -6.69
CA ALA A 84 28.29 -16.74 -7.35
C ALA A 84 27.62 -18.10 -7.10
N SER A 85 26.98 -18.30 -5.95
CA SER A 85 26.38 -19.59 -5.57
C SER A 85 24.95 -19.76 -6.08
N TYR A 86 24.17 -18.68 -6.14
CA TYR A 86 22.73 -18.72 -6.42
C TYR A 86 22.33 -18.00 -7.72
N GLY A 87 23.26 -17.25 -8.32
CA GLY A 87 22.94 -16.29 -9.37
C GLY A 87 22.42 -14.97 -8.79
N LEU A 88 22.51 -13.88 -9.56
CA LEU A 88 22.23 -12.53 -9.08
C LEU A 88 20.81 -12.40 -8.50
N MET A 89 19.78 -12.89 -9.19
CA MET A 89 18.38 -12.71 -8.78
C MET A 89 18.01 -13.57 -7.56
N ASN A 90 18.36 -14.85 -7.58
CA ASN A 90 18.06 -15.73 -6.44
C ASN A 90 18.85 -15.33 -5.19
N SER A 91 20.02 -14.70 -5.35
CA SER A 91 20.80 -14.22 -4.21
C SER A 91 20.05 -13.17 -3.38
N LEU A 92 19.13 -12.38 -3.99
CA LEU A 92 18.36 -11.33 -3.30
C LEU A 92 17.56 -11.89 -2.11
N GLY A 93 16.94 -13.06 -2.27
CA GLY A 93 16.19 -13.75 -1.21
C GLY A 93 17.07 -14.33 -0.10
N HIS A 94 18.38 -14.42 -0.33
CA HIS A 94 19.36 -14.93 0.65
C HIS A 94 20.20 -13.82 1.30
N MET A 95 20.15 -12.58 0.78
CA MET A 95 20.94 -11.45 1.27
C MET A 95 20.61 -11.07 2.71
N GLY A 96 19.37 -11.28 3.18
CA GLY A 96 18.95 -11.00 4.55
C GLY A 96 19.79 -11.71 5.63
N SER A 97 20.45 -12.82 5.27
CA SER A 97 21.37 -13.55 6.16
C SER A 97 22.71 -12.85 6.41
N LEU A 98 23.02 -11.78 5.68
CA LEU A 98 24.34 -11.11 5.69
C LEU A 98 24.42 -9.84 6.56
N GLY A 99 23.34 -9.45 7.24
CA GLY A 99 23.32 -8.26 8.11
C GLY A 99 23.76 -6.98 7.38
N SER A 100 24.74 -6.25 7.91
CA SER A 100 25.24 -4.99 7.31
C SER A 100 25.89 -5.15 5.94
N SER A 101 26.28 -6.37 5.54
CA SER A 101 26.75 -6.61 4.17
C SER A 101 25.61 -6.61 3.15
N ALA A 102 24.38 -6.89 3.59
CA ALA A 102 23.18 -6.84 2.75
C ALA A 102 22.87 -5.40 2.31
N SER A 103 23.00 -4.42 3.20
CA SER A 103 22.69 -3.02 2.88
C SER A 103 23.62 -2.42 1.82
N THR A 104 24.92 -2.77 1.86
CA THR A 104 25.89 -2.35 0.84
C THR A 104 25.57 -2.99 -0.52
N PHE A 105 25.18 -4.27 -0.52
CA PHE A 105 24.75 -4.94 -1.73
C PHE A 105 23.49 -4.30 -2.31
N PHE A 106 22.43 -4.11 -1.52
CA PHE A 106 21.16 -3.52 -1.98
C PHE A 106 21.30 -2.07 -2.46
N SER A 107 22.17 -1.29 -1.81
CA SER A 107 22.48 0.07 -2.28
C SER A 107 23.12 0.08 -3.67
N ILE A 108 24.09 -0.81 -3.92
CA ILE A 108 24.75 -0.94 -5.22
C ILE A 108 23.79 -1.52 -6.27
N TRP A 109 23.01 -2.54 -5.88
CA TRP A 109 21.99 -3.16 -6.73
C TRP A 109 20.94 -2.17 -7.21
N ASN A 110 20.33 -1.40 -6.30
CA ASN A 110 19.33 -0.40 -6.64
C ASN A 110 19.91 0.74 -7.50
N GLY A 111 21.15 1.15 -7.23
CA GLY A 111 21.87 2.11 -8.07
C GLY A 111 22.10 1.60 -9.49
N CYS A 112 22.48 0.32 -9.63
CA CYS A 112 22.69 -0.30 -10.94
C CYS A 112 21.39 -0.50 -11.72
N ILE A 113 20.27 -0.81 -11.07
CA ILE A 113 18.95 -0.83 -11.71
C ILE A 113 18.63 0.55 -12.31
N ALA A 114 18.73 1.60 -11.50
CA ALA A 114 18.44 2.96 -11.94
C ALA A 114 19.35 3.40 -13.10
N GLU A 115 20.65 3.06 -13.04
CA GLU A 115 21.58 3.33 -14.14
C GLU A 115 21.21 2.54 -15.41
N GLY A 116 20.80 1.28 -15.27
CA GLY A 116 20.42 0.45 -16.39
C GLY A 116 19.15 0.91 -17.10
N GLU A 117 18.15 1.36 -16.33
CA GLU A 117 16.90 1.90 -16.86
C GLU A 117 17.09 3.26 -17.55
N GLN A 118 18.04 4.08 -17.07
CA GLN A 118 18.41 5.35 -17.69
C GLN A 118 19.30 5.18 -18.93
N ALA A 119 20.09 4.11 -19.01
CA ALA A 119 21.02 3.86 -20.11
C ALA A 119 20.35 3.31 -21.38
N THR A 120 19.07 2.91 -21.33
CA THR A 120 18.34 2.40 -22.49
C THR A 120 17.64 3.50 -23.28
N PRO A 121 18.03 3.78 -24.54
CA PRO A 121 17.27 4.68 -25.42
C PRO A 121 15.94 4.02 -25.77
N SER A 122 14.83 4.76 -25.60
CA SER A 122 13.50 4.33 -26.01
C SER A 122 13.47 3.95 -27.50
N ALA A 123 13.49 2.66 -27.79
CA ALA A 123 13.19 2.11 -29.11
C ALA A 123 12.32 0.85 -28.95
N SER A 124 11.11 0.96 -29.46
CA SER A 124 10.08 -0.06 -29.48
C SER A 124 10.47 -1.30 -30.28
N THR A 125 10.32 -2.48 -29.66
CA THR A 125 9.66 -3.73 -30.14
C THR A 125 10.48 -5.01 -29.94
N GLY A 126 9.92 -5.98 -29.18
CA GLY A 126 10.05 -7.42 -29.48
C GLY A 126 10.31 -8.44 -28.33
N GLY A 127 9.25 -8.85 -27.61
CA GLY A 127 9.07 -10.17 -26.92
C GLY A 127 9.66 -10.30 -25.50
N SER A 128 8.97 -10.78 -24.45
CA SER A 128 7.74 -11.56 -24.27
C SER A 128 7.08 -11.19 -22.93
N SER A 129 5.75 -11.00 -22.96
CA SER A 129 4.79 -10.53 -21.95
C SER A 129 5.14 -10.48 -20.45
N PHE A 130 5.34 -9.27 -19.94
CA PHE A 130 4.66 -8.73 -18.74
C PHE A 130 4.04 -7.37 -19.12
N PHE A 131 3.27 -7.35 -20.21
CA PHE A 131 2.45 -6.19 -20.50
C PHE A 131 1.37 -6.12 -19.42
N ASN A 132 1.27 -4.99 -18.70
CA ASN A 132 -0.03 -4.55 -18.22
C ASN A 132 -0.96 -4.66 -19.43
N SER A 133 -1.90 -5.61 -19.39
CA SER A 133 -2.56 -6.12 -20.61
C SER A 133 -3.36 -5.04 -21.36
N CYS A 134 -3.60 -3.91 -20.70
CA CYS A 134 -4.35 -2.76 -21.19
C CYS A 134 -3.50 -1.47 -21.34
N GLN A 135 -2.16 -1.49 -21.25
CA GLN A 135 -1.39 -0.24 -21.41
C GLN A 135 -1.65 0.42 -22.78
N GLY A 136 -2.02 1.70 -22.76
CA GLY A 136 -2.33 2.49 -23.95
C GLY A 136 -3.70 2.21 -24.56
N SER A 137 -4.54 1.39 -23.91
CA SER A 137 -5.90 1.10 -24.39
C SER A 137 -6.86 2.29 -24.19
N LEU A 138 -6.62 3.12 -23.16
CA LEU A 138 -7.43 4.31 -22.89
C LEU A 138 -6.91 5.49 -23.71
N THR A 139 -7.65 5.86 -24.75
CA THR A 139 -7.22 6.81 -25.79
C THR A 139 -7.89 8.18 -25.69
N THR A 140 -8.92 8.32 -24.87
CA THR A 140 -9.55 9.60 -24.52
C THR A 140 -9.83 9.67 -23.02
N LEU A 141 -9.99 10.90 -22.51
CA LEU A 141 -10.39 11.12 -21.12
C LEU A 141 -11.89 10.91 -20.94
N PRO A 142 -12.32 10.37 -19.77
CA PRO A 142 -13.73 10.19 -19.45
C PRO A 142 -14.42 11.52 -19.13
N ILE A 143 -13.66 12.56 -18.78
CA ILE A 143 -14.15 13.92 -18.57
C ILE A 143 -13.31 14.86 -19.44
N GLU A 144 -13.94 15.89 -20.00
CA GLU A 144 -13.22 16.93 -20.74
C GLU A 144 -12.06 17.47 -19.89
N ARG A 145 -10.85 17.50 -20.46
CA ARG A 145 -9.63 17.86 -19.73
C ARG A 145 -9.72 19.16 -18.93
N SER A 146 -10.43 20.16 -19.46
CA SER A 146 -10.63 21.48 -18.83
C SER A 146 -11.48 21.43 -17.55
N LYS A 147 -12.17 20.32 -17.31
CA LYS A 147 -13.07 20.06 -16.17
C LYS A 147 -12.48 19.06 -15.17
N ILE A 148 -11.22 18.66 -15.34
CA ILE A 148 -10.50 17.86 -14.34
C ILE A 148 -9.66 18.84 -13.51
N MET A 149 -9.98 18.96 -12.22
CA MET A 149 -9.28 19.87 -11.31
C MET A 149 -8.03 19.24 -10.68
N GLY A 150 -8.05 17.92 -10.53
CA GLY A 150 -6.99 17.13 -9.96
C GLY A 150 -7.33 15.65 -10.05
N VAL A 151 -6.31 14.81 -9.86
CA VAL A 151 -6.49 13.36 -9.79
C VAL A 151 -6.06 12.89 -8.40
N VAL A 152 -6.98 12.33 -7.62
CA VAL A 152 -6.59 11.70 -6.36
C VAL A 152 -6.07 10.29 -6.66
N PRO A 153 -4.81 9.96 -6.30
CA PRO A 153 -4.24 8.66 -6.58
C PRO A 153 -4.89 7.54 -5.76
N LEU A 154 -4.54 6.30 -6.08
CA LEU A 154 -4.92 5.12 -5.30
C LEU A 154 -4.49 5.27 -3.84
N GLY A 155 -5.25 4.64 -2.95
CA GLY A 155 -4.97 4.66 -1.51
C GLY A 155 -5.37 5.94 -0.79
N HIS A 156 -6.36 6.65 -1.32
CA HIS A 156 -7.04 7.70 -0.57
C HIS A 156 -7.76 7.11 0.65
N LEU A 157 -7.95 7.95 1.67
CA LEU A 157 -8.58 7.58 2.94
C LEU A 157 -9.73 8.54 3.23
N ALA A 158 -10.90 7.98 3.49
CA ALA A 158 -12.11 8.70 3.93
C ALA A 158 -12.94 7.82 4.88
N PRO A 159 -12.47 7.61 6.13
CA PRO A 159 -13.21 6.88 7.15
C PRO A 159 -14.63 7.46 7.36
N PRO A 160 -15.61 6.62 7.74
CA PRO A 160 -15.46 5.20 8.07
C PRO A 160 -15.42 4.26 6.86
N SER A 161 -16.00 4.64 5.71
CA SER A 161 -16.16 3.75 4.55
C SER A 161 -14.85 3.46 3.81
N HIS A 162 -13.93 4.43 3.76
CA HIS A 162 -12.58 4.27 3.21
C HIS A 162 -11.53 4.41 4.32
N THR A 163 -11.73 3.65 5.40
CA THR A 163 -10.72 3.53 6.47
C THR A 163 -9.47 2.82 5.97
N GLN A 164 -9.66 1.79 5.15
CA GLN A 164 -8.59 1.20 4.36
C GLN A 164 -8.49 1.94 3.01
N SER A 165 -7.27 1.93 2.46
CA SER A 165 -6.88 2.56 1.20
C SER A 165 -7.85 2.26 0.04
N THR A 166 -8.27 3.27 -0.70
CA THR A 166 -9.13 3.12 -1.88
C THR A 166 -8.42 2.39 -3.03
N ASP A 167 -9.19 1.62 -3.79
CA ASP A 167 -8.77 0.83 -4.96
C ASP A 167 -9.05 1.52 -6.31
N HIS A 168 -9.36 2.81 -6.27
CA HIS A 168 -9.68 3.65 -7.42
C HIS A 168 -9.06 5.02 -7.30
N VAL A 169 -8.91 5.68 -8.46
CA VAL A 169 -8.55 7.09 -8.54
C VAL A 169 -9.82 7.94 -8.62
N TYR A 170 -9.69 9.21 -8.26
CA TYR A 170 -10.76 10.19 -8.37
C TYR A 170 -10.40 11.26 -9.39
N PHE A 171 -11.30 11.53 -10.34
CA PHE A 171 -11.22 12.75 -11.14
C PHE A 171 -12.04 13.84 -10.44
N LEU A 172 -11.34 14.80 -9.82
CA LEU A 172 -11.97 15.89 -9.09
C LEU A 172 -12.64 16.87 -10.07
N LEU A 173 -13.93 17.15 -9.84
CA LEU A 173 -14.73 18.04 -10.66
C LEU A 173 -14.58 19.51 -10.22
N PRO A 174 -14.94 20.50 -11.05
CA PRO A 174 -14.97 21.89 -10.61
C PRO A 174 -15.90 22.06 -9.39
N GLY A 175 -15.49 22.79 -8.36
CA GLY A 175 -16.29 22.98 -7.14
C GLY A 175 -16.26 21.82 -6.14
N TYR A 176 -15.37 20.84 -6.31
CA TYR A 176 -15.24 19.69 -5.42
C TYR A 176 -14.93 20.06 -3.96
N ASP A 177 -14.13 21.08 -3.76
CA ASP A 177 -13.72 21.62 -2.46
C ASP A 177 -14.89 22.14 -1.63
N THR A 178 -15.97 22.55 -2.29
CA THR A 178 -17.20 23.03 -1.66
C THR A 178 -18.36 22.04 -1.76
N GLN A 179 -18.09 20.83 -2.28
CA GLN A 179 -19.10 19.81 -2.59
C GLN A 179 -20.26 20.36 -3.45
N ASN A 180 -19.91 21.27 -4.35
CA ASN A 180 -20.85 21.99 -5.20
C ASN A 180 -20.41 21.86 -6.66
N ALA A 181 -20.39 20.62 -7.15
CA ALA A 181 -19.89 20.31 -8.48
C ALA A 181 -21.02 20.44 -9.53
N PRO A 182 -20.83 21.25 -10.59
CA PRO A 182 -21.77 21.26 -11.70
C PRO A 182 -21.72 19.92 -12.43
N SER A 183 -22.82 19.57 -13.11
CA SER A 183 -22.86 18.37 -13.94
C SER A 183 -21.87 18.49 -15.11
N VAL A 184 -21.10 17.43 -15.35
CA VAL A 184 -20.18 17.29 -16.47
C VAL A 184 -20.46 16.01 -17.24
N ASP A 185 -20.27 16.04 -18.55
CA ASP A 185 -20.40 14.86 -19.40
C ASP A 185 -19.31 13.81 -19.07
N VAL A 186 -19.72 12.54 -19.11
CA VAL A 186 -18.84 11.38 -18.93
C VAL A 186 -18.82 10.57 -20.23
N PHE A 187 -17.62 10.29 -20.73
CA PHE A 187 -17.36 9.60 -21.97
C PHE A 187 -16.66 8.25 -21.75
N SER A 188 -16.84 7.29 -22.66
CA SER A 188 -16.04 6.07 -22.66
C SER A 188 -14.58 6.40 -23.03
N PRO A 189 -13.58 6.02 -22.23
CA PRO A 189 -12.17 6.32 -22.51
C PRO A 189 -11.55 5.45 -23.61
N ALA A 190 -12.22 4.38 -24.02
CA ALA A 190 -11.77 3.47 -25.08
C ALA A 190 -12.96 2.81 -25.79
N ASP A 191 -12.65 2.12 -26.88
CA ASP A 191 -13.57 1.11 -27.41
C ASP A 191 -13.64 -0.05 -26.41
N GLY A 192 -14.83 -0.61 -26.21
CA GLY A 192 -15.02 -1.70 -25.26
C GLY A 192 -16.44 -2.25 -25.29
N SER A 193 -16.75 -3.06 -24.29
CA SER A 193 -18.12 -3.51 -24.04
C SER A 193 -18.49 -3.32 -22.58
N VAL A 194 -19.66 -2.74 -22.33
CA VAL A 194 -20.24 -2.67 -21.00
C VAL A 194 -20.53 -4.10 -20.54
N VAL A 195 -20.12 -4.46 -19.32
CA VAL A 195 -20.31 -5.81 -18.76
C VAL A 195 -21.13 -5.80 -17.49
N SER A 196 -21.25 -4.63 -16.84
CA SER A 196 -22.17 -4.43 -15.73
C SER A 196 -22.62 -2.98 -15.62
N VAL A 197 -23.88 -2.80 -15.24
CA VAL A 197 -24.42 -1.53 -14.78
C VAL A 197 -25.01 -1.74 -13.40
N THR A 198 -24.75 -0.81 -12.49
CA THR A 198 -25.28 -0.86 -11.13
C THR A 198 -25.92 0.49 -10.81
N SER A 199 -27.09 0.46 -10.20
CA SER A 199 -27.65 1.63 -9.52
C SER A 199 -27.54 1.47 -8.01
N SER A 200 -27.37 2.57 -7.30
CA SER A 200 -27.42 2.66 -5.85
C SER A 200 -28.25 3.86 -5.44
N THR A 201 -29.22 3.66 -4.55
CA THR A 201 -29.96 4.74 -3.90
C THR A 201 -29.58 4.79 -2.43
N SER A 202 -29.23 5.98 -1.94
CA SER A 202 -28.98 6.20 -0.51
C SER A 202 -30.19 6.89 0.14
N GLU A 203 -30.52 6.50 1.38
CA GLU A 203 -31.55 7.16 2.20
C GLU A 203 -30.92 7.95 3.37
N ASN A 204 -29.81 8.63 3.12
CA ASN A 204 -28.91 9.07 4.20
C ASN A 204 -29.08 10.55 4.60
N THR A 205 -29.74 11.38 3.79
CA THR A 205 -29.75 12.84 3.95
C THR A 205 -31.15 13.48 3.87
N GLY A 206 -32.21 12.68 3.94
CA GLY A 206 -33.58 13.15 3.71
C GLY A 206 -33.89 13.51 2.25
N SER A 207 -32.95 13.27 1.34
CA SER A 207 -33.11 13.35 -0.12
C SER A 207 -32.44 12.13 -0.75
N ALA A 208 -33.21 11.24 -1.35
CA ALA A 208 -32.66 10.11 -2.09
C ALA A 208 -32.02 10.63 -3.38
N HIS A 209 -30.74 10.31 -3.59
CA HIS A 209 -30.08 10.48 -4.90
C HIS A 209 -29.77 9.09 -5.48
N LEU A 210 -29.76 9.04 -6.80
CA LEU A 210 -29.42 7.86 -7.57
C LEU A 210 -27.97 7.98 -8.02
N ASP A 211 -27.18 6.96 -7.72
CA ASP A 211 -25.78 6.84 -8.11
C ASP A 211 -25.63 5.63 -9.03
N TRP A 212 -24.89 5.80 -10.12
CA TRP A 212 -24.63 4.76 -11.09
C TRP A 212 -23.17 4.33 -11.08
N GLN A 213 -22.97 3.05 -11.34
CA GLN A 213 -21.68 2.47 -11.68
C GLN A 213 -21.78 1.75 -13.02
N GLY A 214 -20.77 1.89 -13.86
CA GLY A 214 -20.66 1.20 -15.14
C GLY A 214 -19.31 0.53 -15.24
N GLU A 215 -19.29 -0.77 -15.54
CA GLU A 215 -18.07 -1.53 -15.78
C GLU A 215 -17.94 -1.87 -17.26
N ILE A 216 -16.77 -1.59 -17.84
CA ILE A 216 -16.47 -1.74 -19.26
C ILE A 216 -15.25 -2.66 -19.39
N SER A 217 -15.39 -3.72 -20.18
CA SER A 217 -14.28 -4.54 -20.65
C SER A 217 -13.53 -3.80 -21.75
N ILE A 218 -12.23 -3.58 -21.54
CA ILE A 218 -11.37 -2.75 -22.39
C ILE A 218 -10.37 -3.61 -23.16
N CYS A 219 -9.80 -4.62 -22.50
CA CYS A 219 -8.91 -5.59 -23.12
C CYS A 219 -9.21 -7.00 -22.58
N ALA A 220 -8.56 -8.03 -23.14
CA ALA A 220 -8.91 -9.44 -22.91
C ALA A 220 -9.09 -9.84 -21.43
N ASN A 221 -8.37 -9.20 -20.50
CA ASN A 221 -8.49 -9.44 -19.06
C ASN A 221 -8.53 -8.14 -18.24
N GLY A 222 -8.88 -7.01 -18.87
CA GLY A 222 -8.84 -5.72 -18.20
C GLY A 222 -10.20 -5.03 -18.27
N THR A 223 -10.76 -4.71 -17.10
CA THR A 223 -11.95 -3.89 -16.99
C THR A 223 -11.65 -2.56 -16.31
N ILE A 224 -12.37 -1.52 -16.70
CA ILE A 224 -12.49 -0.29 -15.93
C ILE A 224 -13.89 -0.23 -15.34
N ARG A 225 -14.03 0.43 -14.19
CA ARG A 225 -15.34 0.75 -13.63
C ARG A 225 -15.39 2.24 -13.32
N PHE A 226 -16.53 2.86 -13.62
CA PHE A 226 -16.88 4.17 -13.13
C PHE A 226 -17.85 4.07 -11.96
N GLY A 227 -17.75 4.99 -11.01
CA GLY A 227 -18.70 5.17 -9.92
C GLY A 227 -18.95 6.66 -9.68
N HIS A 228 -19.93 6.99 -8.86
CA HIS A 228 -20.39 8.37 -8.70
C HIS A 228 -20.87 9.00 -10.01
N VAL A 229 -21.40 8.17 -10.92
CA VAL A 229 -22.04 8.61 -12.16
C VAL A 229 -23.47 9.05 -11.81
N SER A 230 -23.81 10.31 -12.09
CA SER A 230 -25.10 10.90 -11.72
C SER A 230 -26.22 10.48 -12.67
N THR A 231 -25.92 10.36 -13.96
CA THR A 231 -26.88 9.90 -14.98
C THR A 231 -26.22 8.97 -15.97
N ILE A 232 -27.00 8.03 -16.49
CA ILE A 232 -26.66 7.20 -17.66
C ILE A 232 -27.62 7.54 -18.81
N THR A 233 -27.17 7.40 -20.06
CA THR A 233 -27.94 7.84 -21.23
C THR A 233 -28.01 6.80 -22.33
N GLY A 234 -28.96 6.96 -23.26
CA GLY A 234 -29.03 6.15 -24.48
C GLY A 234 -29.24 4.67 -24.20
N ASP A 235 -28.53 3.84 -24.96
CA ASP A 235 -28.62 2.38 -24.89
C ASP A 235 -28.22 1.84 -23.51
N LEU A 236 -27.30 2.53 -22.80
CA LEU A 236 -26.91 2.17 -21.44
C LEU A 236 -28.09 2.25 -20.45
N LEU A 237 -28.94 3.27 -20.59
CA LEU A 237 -30.16 3.40 -19.79
C LEU A 237 -31.17 2.30 -20.15
N GLU A 238 -31.27 1.93 -21.43
CA GLU A 238 -32.19 0.86 -21.87
C GLU A 238 -31.88 -0.50 -21.22
N LEU A 239 -30.60 -0.82 -20.99
CA LEU A 239 -30.17 -2.04 -20.26
C LEU A 239 -30.80 -2.16 -18.87
N THR A 240 -31.14 -1.04 -18.25
CA THR A 240 -31.65 -0.99 -16.87
C THR A 240 -33.17 -1.01 -16.76
N THR A 241 -33.88 -1.10 -17.91
CA THR A 241 -35.35 -1.15 -17.94
C THR A 241 -35.92 -2.53 -17.58
N GLY A 242 -35.09 -3.57 -17.68
CA GLY A 242 -35.42 -4.93 -17.28
C GLY A 242 -35.22 -5.20 -15.78
N THR A 243 -35.58 -6.41 -15.34
CA THR A 243 -35.34 -6.85 -13.96
C THR A 243 -33.84 -6.98 -13.70
N PRO A 244 -33.29 -6.39 -12.61
CA PRO A 244 -31.89 -6.56 -12.25
C PRO A 244 -31.59 -8.01 -11.86
N ASP A 245 -30.37 -8.46 -12.13
CA ASP A 245 -29.89 -9.80 -11.74
C ASP A 245 -29.80 -9.96 -10.23
N TYR A 246 -29.50 -8.85 -9.54
CA TYR A 246 -29.31 -8.83 -8.10
C TYR A 246 -29.66 -7.47 -7.53
N CYS A 247 -30.31 -7.45 -6.36
CA CYS A 247 -30.39 -6.27 -5.52
C CYS A 247 -30.09 -6.62 -4.06
N GLU A 248 -29.42 -5.72 -3.37
CA GLU A 248 -29.13 -5.81 -1.94
C GLU A 248 -29.33 -4.48 -1.22
N THR A 249 -29.67 -4.56 0.06
CA THR A 249 -29.69 -3.40 0.95
C THR A 249 -28.64 -3.61 2.04
N TYR A 250 -27.72 -2.67 2.19
CA TYR A 250 -26.59 -2.74 3.14
C TYR A 250 -26.31 -1.37 3.76
N GLY A 251 -25.57 -1.34 4.87
CA GLY A 251 -25.23 -0.09 5.55
C GLY A 251 -25.22 -0.24 7.07
N TYR A 252 -25.44 0.86 7.78
CA TYR A 252 -25.63 0.93 9.22
C TYR A 252 -26.72 1.96 9.56
N THR A 253 -27.15 2.02 10.82
CA THR A 253 -28.27 2.90 11.24
C THR A 253 -28.02 4.35 10.83
N GLY A 254 -28.92 4.92 10.02
CA GLY A 254 -28.82 6.28 9.48
C GLY A 254 -28.11 6.38 8.11
N TYR A 255 -27.47 5.31 7.66
CA TYR A 255 -26.72 5.24 6.41
C TYR A 255 -26.97 3.90 5.68
N MET A 256 -28.13 3.79 5.03
CA MET A 256 -28.56 2.59 4.29
C MET A 256 -28.56 2.83 2.78
N TYR A 257 -28.09 1.84 2.04
CA TYR A 257 -28.00 1.85 0.58
C TYR A 257 -28.78 0.68 0.01
N THR A 258 -29.53 0.91 -1.06
CA THR A 258 -30.05 -0.17 -1.91
C THR A 258 -29.32 -0.15 -3.22
N LYS A 259 -28.67 -1.26 -3.56
CA LYS A 259 -27.91 -1.47 -4.78
C LYS A 259 -28.63 -2.48 -5.65
N CYS A 260 -28.77 -2.20 -6.95
CA CYS A 260 -29.27 -3.13 -7.95
C CYS A 260 -28.30 -3.23 -9.12
N GLN A 261 -28.03 -4.45 -9.60
CA GLN A 261 -27.04 -4.74 -10.62
C GLN A 261 -27.66 -5.48 -11.81
N TRP A 262 -27.30 -5.04 -13.01
CA TRP A 262 -27.49 -5.73 -14.29
C TRP A 262 -26.11 -6.17 -14.80
N LYS A 263 -25.98 -7.42 -15.26
CA LYS A 263 -24.73 -8.00 -15.78
C LYS A 263 -24.96 -9.19 -16.72
N GLY A 264 -23.88 -9.71 -17.28
CA GLY A 264 -23.90 -10.91 -18.13
C GLY A 264 -24.24 -10.60 -19.59
N GLU A 265 -24.65 -11.60 -20.36
CA GLU A 265 -24.87 -11.48 -21.81
C GLU A 265 -25.91 -10.40 -22.18
N ALA A 266 -26.86 -10.10 -21.29
CA ALA A 266 -27.88 -9.08 -21.50
C ALA A 266 -27.33 -7.64 -21.43
N VAL A 267 -26.10 -7.44 -20.96
CA VAL A 267 -25.47 -6.12 -20.75
C VAL A 267 -24.32 -5.86 -21.71
N ASP A 268 -23.97 -6.81 -22.60
CA ASP A 268 -22.89 -6.75 -23.59
C ASP A 268 -23.15 -5.67 -24.68
N LEU A 269 -23.04 -4.42 -24.28
CA LEU A 269 -23.24 -3.22 -25.09
C LEU A 269 -21.89 -2.67 -25.51
N ALA A 270 -21.60 -2.75 -26.81
CA ALA A 270 -20.42 -2.11 -27.38
C ALA A 270 -20.48 -0.59 -27.21
N VAL A 271 -19.36 -0.01 -26.77
CA VAL A 271 -19.16 1.45 -26.67
C VAL A 271 -17.90 1.84 -27.42
N ALA A 272 -17.91 3.03 -28.03
CA ALA A 272 -16.76 3.58 -28.72
C ALA A 272 -15.99 4.59 -27.85
N ALA A 273 -14.69 4.74 -28.08
CA ALA A 273 -13.89 5.78 -27.45
C ALA A 273 -14.50 7.17 -27.75
N GLY A 274 -14.76 7.95 -26.71
CA GLY A 274 -15.35 9.29 -26.79
C GLY A 274 -16.87 9.30 -26.90
N GLU A 275 -17.52 8.13 -26.80
CA GLU A 275 -18.97 8.04 -26.73
C GLU A 275 -19.48 8.56 -25.38
N LEU A 276 -20.54 9.37 -25.42
CA LEU A 276 -21.20 9.87 -24.21
C LEU A 276 -21.96 8.73 -23.52
N ILE A 277 -21.57 8.40 -22.29
CA ILE A 277 -22.19 7.34 -21.50
C ILE A 277 -23.04 7.88 -20.35
N GLY A 278 -22.84 9.14 -19.94
CA GLY A 278 -23.56 9.70 -18.82
C GLY A 278 -23.08 11.08 -18.38
N THR A 279 -23.34 11.41 -17.12
CA THR A 279 -22.80 12.60 -16.46
C THR A 279 -22.30 12.30 -15.05
N ALA A 280 -21.39 13.11 -14.54
CA ALA A 280 -20.94 13.12 -13.14
C ALA A 280 -21.17 14.50 -12.52
N GLY A 281 -21.24 14.56 -11.19
CA GLY A 281 -21.62 15.78 -10.47
C GLY A 281 -23.08 16.18 -10.70
N GLY A 282 -23.44 17.39 -10.30
CA GLY A 282 -24.82 17.85 -10.27
C GLY A 282 -25.16 18.47 -8.93
N LEU A 283 -26.01 19.51 -8.94
CA LEU A 283 -26.32 20.28 -7.73
C LEU A 283 -27.33 19.58 -6.80
N ASP A 284 -27.82 18.43 -7.23
CA ASP A 284 -28.77 17.55 -6.56
C ASP A 284 -28.12 16.26 -6.02
N THR A 285 -26.80 16.12 -6.16
CA THR A 285 -26.01 15.00 -5.64
C THR A 285 -24.84 15.51 -4.80
N PRO A 286 -24.41 14.78 -3.75
CA PRO A 286 -23.17 15.08 -3.04
C PRO A 286 -21.91 14.73 -3.84
N ASN A 287 -22.06 14.02 -4.98
CA ASN A 287 -20.94 13.54 -5.77
C ASN A 287 -20.18 14.72 -6.39
N SER A 288 -18.90 14.81 -6.09
CA SER A 288 -18.03 15.90 -6.55
C SER A 288 -16.74 15.42 -7.24
N ALA A 289 -16.65 14.11 -7.44
CA ALA A 289 -15.61 13.45 -8.19
C ALA A 289 -16.23 12.30 -9.00
N LEU A 290 -15.55 11.91 -10.08
CA LEU A 290 -15.83 10.65 -10.78
C LEU A 290 -14.80 9.61 -10.32
N ASP A 291 -15.27 8.48 -9.81
CA ASP A 291 -14.41 7.38 -9.41
C ASP A 291 -14.05 6.54 -10.63
N MET A 292 -12.79 6.11 -10.71
CA MET A 292 -12.34 5.20 -11.76
C MET A 292 -11.47 4.08 -11.19
N TRP A 293 -11.97 2.86 -11.31
CA TRP A 293 -11.22 1.63 -11.08
C TRP A 293 -10.61 1.12 -12.38
N ALA A 294 -9.50 0.38 -12.25
CA ALA A 294 -8.98 -0.50 -13.28
C ALA A 294 -8.58 -1.84 -12.64
N TYR A 295 -8.98 -2.94 -13.26
CA TYR A 295 -8.78 -4.29 -12.74
C TYR A 295 -8.09 -5.18 -13.77
N ASP A 296 -6.93 -5.74 -13.40
CA ASP A 296 -6.26 -6.77 -14.20
C ASP A 296 -6.65 -8.17 -13.69
N TRP A 297 -7.57 -8.81 -14.42
CA TRP A 297 -8.10 -10.14 -14.09
C TRP A 297 -7.13 -11.28 -14.44
N ALA A 298 -6.08 -11.02 -15.22
CA ALA A 298 -5.01 -11.98 -15.48
C ALA A 298 -3.80 -11.79 -14.56
N GLY A 299 -3.70 -10.64 -13.89
CA GLY A 299 -2.63 -10.34 -12.96
C GLY A 299 -2.66 -11.19 -11.70
N ASP A 300 -1.51 -11.22 -11.02
CA ASP A 300 -1.40 -11.78 -9.68
C ASP A 300 -2.21 -10.94 -8.68
N LEU A 301 -2.80 -11.59 -7.68
CA LEU A 301 -3.46 -10.89 -6.59
C LEU A 301 -2.43 -10.10 -5.77
N ALA A 302 -2.79 -8.89 -5.37
CA ALA A 302 -1.99 -8.08 -4.47
C ALA A 302 -1.71 -8.86 -3.16
N PRO A 303 -0.51 -8.70 -2.59
CA PRO A 303 -0.05 -9.50 -1.46
C PRO A 303 -0.61 -8.97 -0.12
N ALA A 304 -1.93 -8.88 0.01
CA ALA A 304 -2.57 -8.62 1.31
C ALA A 304 -2.31 -9.79 2.26
N ILE A 305 -2.09 -9.51 3.55
CA ILE A 305 -1.86 -10.55 4.55
C ILE A 305 -3.12 -11.41 4.72
N ASP A 306 -4.29 -10.76 4.81
CA ASP A 306 -5.60 -11.42 4.76
C ASP A 306 -6.29 -11.13 3.44
N GLN A 307 -6.00 -11.94 2.41
CA GLN A 307 -6.70 -11.87 1.14
C GLN A 307 -8.19 -12.20 1.25
N SER A 308 -8.61 -12.97 2.26
CA SER A 308 -10.01 -13.39 2.40
C SER A 308 -10.92 -12.28 2.91
N ALA A 309 -10.35 -11.32 3.65
CA ALA A 309 -11.03 -10.11 4.09
C ALA A 309 -11.18 -9.05 2.97
N GLN A 310 -10.50 -9.22 1.84
CA GLN A 310 -10.50 -8.25 0.75
C GLN A 310 -11.34 -8.76 -0.43
N PRO A 311 -12.24 -7.93 -0.99
CA PRO A 311 -12.87 -8.24 -2.27
C PRO A 311 -11.82 -8.44 -3.35
N GLU A 312 -12.01 -9.43 -4.22
CA GLU A 312 -11.04 -9.75 -5.29
C GLU A 312 -10.72 -8.54 -6.18
N GLY A 313 -11.69 -7.64 -6.42
CA GLY A 313 -11.45 -6.38 -7.13
C GLY A 313 -10.35 -5.53 -6.50
N ILE A 314 -10.32 -5.39 -5.18
CA ILE A 314 -9.26 -4.64 -4.47
C ILE A 314 -7.90 -5.32 -4.67
N LEU A 315 -7.87 -6.65 -4.60
CA LEU A 315 -6.64 -7.43 -4.83
C LEU A 315 -6.14 -7.37 -6.28
N ARG A 316 -7.01 -7.02 -7.23
CA ARG A 316 -6.68 -6.90 -8.66
C ARG A 316 -6.58 -5.45 -9.15
N ALA A 317 -6.74 -4.51 -8.23
CA ALA A 317 -6.70 -3.09 -8.55
C ALA A 317 -5.32 -2.73 -9.08
N THR A 318 -5.32 -2.08 -10.24
CA THR A 318 -4.14 -1.48 -10.85
C THR A 318 -4.38 0.01 -11.05
N CYS A 319 -3.33 0.75 -11.36
CA CYS A 319 -3.48 2.17 -11.63
C CYS A 319 -4.20 2.38 -12.96
N ALA A 320 -5.42 2.93 -12.90
CA ALA A 320 -6.18 3.28 -14.09
C ALA A 320 -5.43 4.27 -15.01
N LEU A 321 -4.59 5.14 -14.43
CA LEU A 321 -3.80 6.12 -15.20
C LEU A 321 -2.76 5.43 -16.10
N ASP A 322 -2.27 4.24 -15.72
CA ASP A 322 -1.25 3.52 -16.48
C ASP A 322 -1.79 2.90 -17.77
N TRP A 323 -3.11 2.80 -17.90
CA TRP A 323 -3.78 2.27 -19.09
C TRP A 323 -3.99 3.33 -20.18
N TYR A 324 -3.78 4.62 -19.86
CA TYR A 324 -3.84 5.69 -20.85
C TYR A 324 -2.64 5.69 -21.79
N THR A 325 -2.83 6.30 -22.97
CA THR A 325 -1.73 6.65 -23.88
C THR A 325 -0.68 7.49 -23.15
N ASP A 326 0.58 7.42 -23.59
CA ASP A 326 1.70 8.06 -22.87
C ASP A 326 1.47 9.55 -22.59
N ASP A 327 0.91 10.29 -23.56
CA ASP A 327 0.61 11.73 -23.42
C ASP A 327 -0.47 11.99 -22.36
N LEU A 328 -1.57 11.24 -22.40
CA LEU A 328 -2.66 11.38 -21.42
C LEU A 328 -2.22 10.91 -20.04
N ARG A 329 -1.46 9.82 -19.95
CA ARG A 329 -0.88 9.35 -18.70
C ARG A 329 0.03 10.42 -18.11
N ALA A 330 0.94 11.00 -18.88
CA ALA A 330 1.85 12.03 -18.40
C ALA A 330 1.09 13.26 -17.87
N ASP A 331 0.04 13.69 -18.58
CA ASP A 331 -0.81 14.80 -18.16
C ASP A 331 -1.57 14.50 -16.86
N LEU A 332 -2.23 13.33 -16.76
CA LEU A 332 -2.95 12.91 -15.55
C LEU A 332 -2.00 12.73 -14.36
N TYR A 333 -0.81 12.16 -14.59
CA TYR A 333 0.23 12.11 -13.57
C TYR A 333 0.64 13.53 -13.12
N GLY A 334 0.72 14.51 -14.03
CA GLY A 334 1.02 15.89 -13.70
C GLY A 334 -0.02 16.61 -12.83
N MET A 335 -1.20 16.01 -12.62
CA MET A 335 -2.31 16.58 -11.84
C MET A 335 -2.59 15.86 -10.52
N ARG A 336 -1.73 14.93 -10.13
CA ARG A 336 -1.97 14.14 -8.91
C ARG A 336 -1.95 15.02 -7.67
N MET A 337 -2.99 14.92 -6.87
CA MET A 337 -3.14 15.67 -5.62
C MET A 337 -4.16 15.02 -4.69
N GLU A 338 -4.12 15.38 -3.42
CA GLU A 338 -5.15 15.02 -2.44
C GLU A 338 -6.36 15.96 -2.62
N SER A 339 -7.53 15.55 -2.14
CA SER A 339 -8.75 16.35 -2.05
C SER A 339 -8.55 17.68 -1.28
N SER A 340 -7.55 17.77 -0.41
CA SER A 340 -7.16 19.02 0.25
C SER A 340 -6.35 19.98 -0.65
N GLY A 341 -6.00 19.57 -1.87
CA GLY A 341 -5.18 20.32 -2.81
C GLY A 341 -3.67 20.13 -2.65
N ILE A 342 -3.23 19.22 -1.77
CA ILE A 342 -1.80 18.88 -1.61
C ILE A 342 -1.35 18.09 -2.84
N VAL A 343 -0.40 18.64 -3.60
CA VAL A 343 0.17 18.00 -4.79
C VAL A 343 0.95 16.75 -4.38
N ALA A 344 0.80 15.68 -5.16
CA ALA A 344 1.50 14.42 -4.91
C ALA A 344 2.99 14.52 -5.28
N ASP A 345 3.84 13.99 -4.41
CA ASP A 345 5.24 13.72 -4.70
C ASP A 345 5.38 12.76 -5.90
N GLU A 346 6.45 12.94 -6.66
CA GLU A 346 6.78 12.04 -7.77
C GLU A 346 6.97 10.59 -7.28
N ALA A 347 7.63 10.43 -6.13
CA ALA A 347 7.94 9.13 -5.54
C ALA A 347 6.71 8.31 -5.13
N THR A 348 5.54 8.95 -4.96
CA THR A 348 4.30 8.24 -4.62
C THR A 348 3.70 7.54 -5.84
N GLY A 349 4.10 7.91 -7.06
CA GLY A 349 3.52 7.36 -8.29
C GLY A 349 2.00 7.49 -8.29
N CYS A 350 1.30 6.44 -8.72
CA CYS A 350 -0.17 6.40 -8.70
C CYS A 350 -0.78 6.00 -7.34
N GLY A 351 0.02 5.97 -6.27
CA GLY A 351 -0.42 5.52 -4.95
C GLY A 351 -0.44 4.00 -4.81
N LYS A 352 -0.89 3.52 -3.64
CA LYS A 352 -0.88 2.10 -3.28
C LYS A 352 -2.14 1.71 -2.51
N VAL A 353 -2.81 0.66 -2.97
CA VAL A 353 -3.98 0.09 -2.32
C VAL A 353 -3.55 -0.75 -1.13
N ILE A 354 -2.92 -1.90 -1.39
CA ILE A 354 -2.39 -2.80 -0.35
C ILE A 354 -0.96 -2.39 0.00
N GLN A 355 -0.72 -2.18 1.30
CA GLN A 355 0.58 -1.71 1.81
C GLN A 355 1.14 -2.59 2.94
N ASP A 356 0.58 -3.78 3.11
CA ASP A 356 0.92 -4.70 4.19
C ASP A 356 2.41 -5.07 4.17
N VAL A 357 3.02 -5.05 5.35
CA VAL A 357 4.39 -5.56 5.57
C VAL A 357 4.33 -6.60 6.70
N PRO A 358 4.50 -7.89 6.40
CA PRO A 358 4.42 -8.96 7.40
C PRO A 358 5.36 -8.75 8.60
N GLY A 359 4.86 -9.04 9.81
CA GLY A 359 5.62 -8.91 11.05
C GLY A 359 5.86 -7.47 11.54
N THR A 360 5.18 -6.49 10.94
CA THR A 360 5.29 -5.05 11.32
C THR A 360 3.93 -4.42 11.57
N ALA A 361 3.88 -3.13 11.93
CA ALA A 361 2.63 -2.40 12.11
C ALA A 361 1.96 -2.02 10.78
N LYS A 362 2.70 -2.01 9.66
CA LYS A 362 2.22 -1.41 8.40
C LYS A 362 1.17 -2.27 7.70
N GLY A 363 0.06 -1.65 7.29
CA GLY A 363 -1.00 -2.26 6.51
C GLY A 363 -2.37 -2.23 7.17
N PHE A 364 -3.21 -3.20 6.82
CA PHE A 364 -4.58 -3.32 7.29
C PHE A 364 -4.70 -4.18 8.55
N TRP A 365 -5.69 -3.82 9.37
CA TRP A 365 -6.00 -4.43 10.66
C TRP A 365 -7.51 -4.44 10.91
N TYR A 366 -7.98 -5.44 11.66
CA TYR A 366 -9.40 -5.68 11.96
C TYR A 366 -9.64 -5.81 13.46
N ALA A 367 -10.70 -5.20 13.97
CA ALA A 367 -11.03 -5.23 15.39
C ALA A 367 -11.29 -6.66 15.86
N THR A 368 -10.76 -7.03 17.04
CA THR A 368 -10.98 -8.38 17.58
C THR A 368 -12.29 -8.55 18.34
N VAL A 369 -13.06 -7.47 18.46
CA VAL A 369 -14.37 -7.46 19.12
C VAL A 369 -15.45 -7.19 18.06
N PRO A 370 -16.62 -7.82 18.13
CA PRO A 370 -17.69 -7.55 17.18
C PRO A 370 -18.12 -6.08 17.23
N ILE A 371 -18.23 -5.46 16.07
CA ILE A 371 -18.78 -4.12 15.89
C ILE A 371 -19.92 -4.22 14.88
N ASP A 372 -21.06 -3.62 15.22
CA ASP A 372 -22.20 -3.59 14.33
C ASP A 372 -22.02 -2.49 13.28
N GLY A 373 -22.14 -2.84 12.01
CA GLY A 373 -21.96 -1.95 10.87
C GLY A 373 -20.76 -2.32 9.99
N LYS A 374 -20.97 -2.23 8.68
CA LYS A 374 -19.94 -2.54 7.68
C LYS A 374 -18.74 -1.59 7.83
N TRP A 375 -17.52 -2.13 7.73
CA TRP A 375 -16.24 -1.41 7.78
C TRP A 375 -15.84 -0.84 9.14
N LEU A 376 -16.74 -0.84 10.14
CA LEU A 376 -16.45 -0.21 11.43
C LEU A 376 -15.41 -0.97 12.25
N ASP A 377 -15.10 -2.21 11.87
CA ASP A 377 -14.00 -3.02 12.38
C ASP A 377 -12.63 -2.69 11.77
N HIS A 378 -12.55 -1.81 10.77
CA HIS A 378 -11.30 -1.56 10.06
C HIS A 378 -10.38 -0.55 10.80
N LEU A 379 -9.07 -0.78 10.64
CA LEU A 379 -7.98 0.13 10.95
C LEU A 379 -6.93 0.01 9.83
N ALA A 380 -6.31 1.13 9.45
CA ALA A 380 -5.18 1.12 8.53
C ALA A 380 -4.02 1.98 9.06
N LEU A 381 -2.81 1.43 8.96
CA LEU A 381 -1.54 2.08 9.29
C LEU A 381 -0.69 2.10 8.01
N VAL A 382 -0.80 3.16 7.21
CA VAL A 382 -0.37 3.15 5.80
C VAL A 382 0.35 4.43 5.40
N ASP A 383 1.10 4.40 4.30
CA ASP A 383 1.63 5.61 3.65
C ASP A 383 0.48 6.45 3.10
N THR A 384 0.67 7.77 3.07
CA THR A 384 -0.26 8.64 2.36
C THR A 384 -0.14 8.45 0.84
N ASN A 385 -1.23 8.68 0.11
CA ASN A 385 -1.29 8.62 -1.35
C ASN A 385 -0.65 9.83 -2.06
N THR A 386 -0.13 10.81 -1.33
CA THR A 386 0.45 12.03 -1.92
C THR A 386 1.83 12.39 -1.40
N ARG A 387 2.17 12.17 -0.14
CA ARG A 387 3.47 12.55 0.43
C ARG A 387 4.31 11.32 0.75
N SER A 388 5.51 11.28 0.20
CA SER A 388 6.44 10.16 0.28
C SER A 388 7.08 9.98 1.67
N ASP A 389 7.03 11.01 2.50
CA ASP A 389 7.59 11.02 3.86
C ASP A 389 6.51 11.01 4.96
N HIS A 390 5.22 10.87 4.60
CA HIS A 390 4.11 10.85 5.55
C HIS A 390 3.38 9.50 5.59
N GLN A 391 2.90 9.15 6.78
CA GLN A 391 2.03 8.02 7.04
C GLN A 391 0.77 8.46 7.77
N ALA A 392 -0.23 7.58 7.77
CA ALA A 392 -1.56 7.79 8.30
C ALA A 392 -1.94 6.71 9.30
N ILE A 393 -2.48 7.12 10.44
CA ILE A 393 -3.35 6.28 11.26
C ILE A 393 -4.77 6.56 10.80
N SER A 394 -5.49 5.56 10.31
CA SER A 394 -6.84 5.69 9.77
C SER A 394 -7.80 4.76 10.51
N ILE A 395 -8.81 5.33 11.14
CA ILE A 395 -9.65 4.64 12.12
C ILE A 395 -11.11 4.70 11.68
N ALA A 396 -11.76 3.54 11.63
CA ALA A 396 -13.19 3.46 11.38
C ALA A 396 -14.01 3.67 12.66
N ALA A 397 -13.59 3.04 13.77
CA ALA A 397 -14.23 3.12 15.09
C ALA A 397 -13.31 2.60 16.22
N LEU A 398 -13.89 2.43 17.42
CA LEU A 398 -13.31 1.94 18.68
C LEU A 398 -12.25 2.82 19.33
N VAL A 399 -11.15 3.03 18.62
CA VAL A 399 -9.95 3.69 19.16
C VAL A 399 -10.18 5.18 19.32
N ALA A 400 -10.85 5.78 18.33
CA ALA A 400 -11.27 7.18 18.26
C ALA A 400 -12.52 7.26 17.38
N ASP A 401 -13.16 8.44 17.28
CA ASP A 401 -14.20 8.65 16.26
C ASP A 401 -13.59 8.54 14.84
N PRO A 402 -14.39 8.24 13.80
CA PRO A 402 -13.87 8.01 12.46
C PRO A 402 -13.02 9.18 11.95
N GLY A 403 -11.83 8.86 11.43
CA GLY A 403 -10.93 9.85 10.86
C GLY A 403 -9.52 9.32 10.64
N TYR A 404 -8.66 10.20 10.11
CA TYR A 404 -7.25 9.93 9.91
C TYR A 404 -6.36 11.01 10.51
N TRP A 405 -5.16 10.58 10.90
CA TRP A 405 -4.10 11.39 11.47
C TRP A 405 -2.81 11.18 10.69
N TYR A 406 -2.39 12.22 9.98
CA TYR A 406 -1.17 12.21 9.18
C TYR A 406 0.00 12.73 9.99
N PHE A 407 1.15 12.07 9.88
CA PHE A 407 2.39 12.49 10.52
C PHE A 407 3.57 12.28 9.57
N GLN A 408 4.63 13.06 9.77
CA GLN A 408 5.88 12.86 9.06
C GLN A 408 6.68 11.75 9.75
N THR A 409 7.17 10.80 8.96
CA THR A 409 7.87 9.61 9.47
C THR A 409 9.29 9.94 9.94
N THR A 410 9.79 9.13 10.87
CA THR A 410 11.18 9.08 11.29
C THR A 410 11.76 7.69 11.05
N SER A 411 13.08 7.61 10.88
CA SER A 411 13.79 6.35 10.58
C SER A 411 14.38 5.65 11.82
N SER A 412 14.12 6.17 13.02
CA SER A 412 14.66 5.61 14.27
C SER A 412 13.98 6.20 15.49
N GLY A 413 14.02 5.48 16.61
CA GLY A 413 13.42 5.92 17.87
C GLY A 413 12.00 5.38 18.02
N THR A 414 11.29 5.87 19.02
CA THR A 414 9.95 5.36 19.38
C THR A 414 8.83 6.36 19.10
N ILE A 415 9.13 7.49 18.43
CA ILE A 415 8.15 8.55 18.13
C ILE A 415 8.07 8.72 16.62
N ASN A 416 6.86 8.63 16.05
CA ASN A 416 6.60 8.78 14.62
C ASN A 416 7.49 7.87 13.75
N LEU A 417 7.85 6.69 14.26
CA LEU A 417 8.65 5.72 13.51
C LEU A 417 7.84 5.19 12.33
N ASP A 418 8.47 4.99 11.18
CA ASP A 418 7.83 4.31 10.04
C ASP A 418 7.18 2.99 10.49
N PHE A 419 5.90 2.78 10.18
CA PHE A 419 5.15 1.57 10.53
C PHE A 419 5.81 0.28 10.03
N ALA A 420 6.55 0.33 8.92
CA ALA A 420 7.32 -0.81 8.39
C ALA A 420 8.52 -1.18 9.28
N GLN A 421 8.90 -0.33 10.23
CA GLN A 421 10.00 -0.54 11.17
C GLN A 421 9.51 -0.89 12.59
N VAL A 422 8.21 -0.72 12.87
CA VAL A 422 7.59 -1.20 14.11
C VAL A 422 7.33 -2.69 14.00
N ALA A 423 8.35 -3.48 14.32
CA ALA A 423 8.29 -4.95 14.25
C ALA A 423 7.64 -5.57 15.50
N ALA A 424 7.17 -6.81 15.37
CA ALA A 424 6.71 -7.60 16.51
C ALA A 424 7.74 -7.64 17.66
N GLY A 425 7.30 -7.32 18.87
CA GLY A 425 8.15 -7.29 20.06
C GLY A 425 9.13 -6.11 20.16
N SER A 426 9.03 -5.11 19.28
CA SER A 426 9.83 -3.88 19.35
C SER A 426 9.39 -2.91 20.47
N GLY A 427 8.30 -3.25 21.17
CA GLY A 427 7.71 -2.47 22.26
C GLY A 427 6.75 -1.38 21.79
N ILE A 428 6.35 -0.52 22.72
CA ILE A 428 5.37 0.55 22.49
C ILE A 428 6.03 1.71 21.74
N HIS A 429 5.38 2.14 20.66
CA HIS A 429 5.72 3.31 19.85
C HIS A 429 4.62 4.36 20.00
N CYS A 430 4.99 5.63 19.90
CA CYS A 430 4.09 6.76 20.05
C CYS A 430 4.02 7.57 18.76
N TYR A 431 2.83 8.05 18.42
CA TYR A 431 2.58 8.85 17.22
C TYR A 431 1.86 10.12 17.62
N ASP A 432 2.41 11.27 17.23
CA ASP A 432 1.86 12.59 17.53
C ASP A 432 2.24 13.62 16.46
N THR A 433 2.05 14.92 16.77
CA THR A 433 2.46 16.04 15.91
C THR A 433 1.79 15.95 14.54
N PHE A 434 0.49 15.65 14.56
CA PHE A 434 -0.29 15.43 13.35
C PHE A 434 -0.42 16.69 12.50
N THR A 435 -0.42 16.52 11.19
CA THR A 435 -0.47 17.63 10.24
C THR A 435 -1.85 18.26 10.20
N ALA A 436 -1.91 19.54 9.80
CA ALA A 436 -3.13 20.34 9.83
C ALA A 436 -4.23 19.89 8.85
N ASP A 437 -3.93 18.96 7.96
CA ASP A 437 -4.85 18.31 7.02
C ASP A 437 -5.41 16.98 7.56
N SER A 438 -5.03 16.55 8.76
CA SER A 438 -5.70 15.44 9.46
C SER A 438 -7.17 15.78 9.76
N ASN A 439 -8.08 14.82 9.54
CA ASN A 439 -9.53 15.02 9.69
C ASN A 439 -10.14 14.32 10.92
N GLY A 440 -9.35 13.58 11.70
CA GLY A 440 -9.79 13.05 12.98
C GLY A 440 -10.28 14.17 13.92
N PRO A 441 -11.16 13.84 14.90
CA PRO A 441 -11.61 14.82 15.89
C PRO A 441 -10.41 15.51 16.52
N ARG A 442 -10.50 16.84 16.62
CA ARG A 442 -9.48 17.63 17.30
C ARG A 442 -10.01 18.04 18.65
N ASP A 443 -9.42 17.48 19.69
CA ASP A 443 -9.61 17.99 21.03
C ASP A 443 -8.87 19.32 21.23
N THR A 444 -9.17 20.00 22.33
CA THR A 444 -8.46 21.24 22.71
C THR A 444 -6.99 21.00 23.07
N GLU A 445 -6.64 19.75 23.37
CA GLU A 445 -5.29 19.29 23.64
C GLU A 445 -4.78 18.47 22.44
N PRO A 446 -3.46 18.43 22.17
CA PRO A 446 -2.90 17.57 21.13
C PRO A 446 -3.27 16.10 21.36
N ASP A 447 -3.40 15.34 20.28
CA ASP A 447 -3.61 13.89 20.33
C ASP A 447 -2.30 13.14 20.17
N HIS A 448 -2.22 11.96 20.79
CA HIS A 448 -1.24 10.94 20.44
C HIS A 448 -1.83 9.54 20.45
N PHE A 449 -1.17 8.65 19.71
CA PHE A 449 -1.50 7.24 19.65
C PHE A 449 -0.33 6.41 20.14
N LEU A 450 -0.61 5.42 20.98
CA LEU A 450 0.35 4.38 21.36
C LEU A 450 0.06 3.14 20.54
N ILE A 451 1.09 2.51 19.98
CA ILE A 451 0.98 1.32 19.13
C ILE A 451 2.05 0.31 19.52
N GLU A 452 1.66 -0.96 19.64
CA GLU A 452 2.57 -2.09 19.84
C GLU A 452 2.13 -3.26 18.97
N VAL A 453 3.07 -3.81 18.20
CA VAL A 453 2.88 -5.10 17.51
C VAL A 453 3.36 -6.18 18.45
N VAL A 454 2.43 -6.97 18.98
CA VAL A 454 2.69 -7.96 20.03
C VAL A 454 3.32 -9.21 19.41
N ASP A 455 2.76 -9.66 18.29
CA ASP A 455 3.20 -10.77 17.45
C ASP A 455 2.82 -10.49 15.98
N ASP A 456 3.03 -11.46 15.09
CA ASP A 456 2.80 -11.28 13.65
C ASP A 456 1.35 -10.90 13.30
N ASP A 457 0.40 -11.22 14.18
CA ASP A 457 -1.04 -11.10 13.91
C ASP A 457 -1.74 -10.11 14.83
N THR A 458 -1.12 -9.67 15.93
CA THR A 458 -1.78 -8.89 17.00
C THR A 458 -1.19 -7.50 17.17
N LEU A 459 -2.07 -6.49 17.13
CA LEU A 459 -1.75 -5.09 17.37
C LEU A 459 -2.52 -4.56 18.60
N TYR A 460 -1.81 -3.87 19.49
CA TYR A 460 -2.41 -3.02 20.50
C TYR A 460 -2.31 -1.55 20.10
N ILE A 461 -3.41 -0.81 20.26
CA ILE A 461 -3.48 0.62 19.96
C ILE A 461 -4.32 1.37 21.01
N GLU A 462 -3.90 2.56 21.39
CA GLU A 462 -4.61 3.44 22.32
C GLU A 462 -4.51 4.90 21.88
N HIS A 463 -5.64 5.61 21.81
CA HIS A 463 -5.70 7.07 21.60
C HIS A 463 -5.78 7.81 22.93
N ARG A 464 -5.03 8.91 23.06
CA ARG A 464 -5.00 9.76 24.25
C ARG A 464 -4.77 11.22 23.89
N SER A 465 -5.18 12.09 24.81
CA SER A 465 -4.77 13.50 24.81
C SER A 465 -3.35 13.68 25.38
N GLY A 466 -2.69 14.76 24.95
CA GLY A 466 -1.30 15.09 25.22
C GLY A 466 -0.34 14.74 24.08
N ASN A 467 0.94 15.06 24.26
CA ASN A 467 2.00 14.75 23.30
C ASN A 467 2.72 13.46 23.68
N CYS A 468 3.47 12.88 22.74
CA CYS A 468 4.40 11.82 23.03
C CYS A 468 5.46 12.30 24.04
N GLY A 469 5.61 11.55 25.13
CA GLY A 469 6.60 11.86 26.16
C GLY A 469 6.51 10.93 27.37
N GLY A 470 7.58 10.90 28.17
CA GLY A 470 7.67 10.04 29.36
C GLY A 470 7.87 8.56 29.02
N ALA A 471 7.63 7.70 30.02
CA ALA A 471 7.63 6.25 29.80
C ALA A 471 6.33 5.85 29.11
N LEU A 472 6.44 5.26 27.91
CA LEU A 472 5.28 4.80 27.15
C LEU A 472 4.64 3.61 27.86
N ALA A 473 3.35 3.70 28.14
CA ALA A 473 2.58 2.65 28.78
C ALA A 473 1.11 2.74 28.39
N PHE A 474 0.54 1.61 27.99
CA PHE A 474 -0.90 1.47 27.82
C PHE A 474 -1.64 1.53 29.15
N ALA A 475 -2.89 1.98 29.11
CA ALA A 475 -3.82 2.00 30.22
C ALA A 475 -4.99 1.10 29.87
N ASN A 476 -5.61 1.32 28.71
CA ASN A 476 -6.68 0.48 28.18
C ASN A 476 -6.55 0.39 26.65
N PRO A 477 -5.62 -0.44 26.12
CA PRO A 477 -5.45 -0.57 24.68
C PRO A 477 -6.60 -1.36 24.07
N TYR A 478 -6.92 -1.04 22.82
CA TYR A 478 -7.75 -1.87 21.94
C TYR A 478 -6.88 -2.88 21.20
N THR A 479 -7.45 -4.04 20.93
CA THR A 479 -6.78 -5.12 20.19
C THR A 479 -7.33 -5.22 18.78
N TYR A 480 -6.41 -5.27 17.81
CA TYR A 480 -6.68 -5.55 16.41
C TYR A 480 -5.88 -6.78 15.95
N SER A 481 -6.41 -7.44 14.92
CA SER A 481 -5.87 -8.64 14.29
C SER A 481 -5.51 -8.36 12.83
N ARG A 482 -4.49 -9.05 12.29
CA ARG A 482 -4.21 -9.06 10.85
C ARG A 482 -5.30 -9.75 10.03
N TYR A 483 -6.01 -10.68 10.66
CA TYR A 483 -7.07 -11.47 10.02
C TYR A 483 -8.45 -11.04 10.52
N GLN A 484 -9.39 -10.89 9.59
CA GLN A 484 -10.79 -10.64 9.91
C GLN A 484 -11.40 -11.94 10.49
N MET A 485 -12.12 -11.81 11.61
CA MET A 485 -12.68 -12.95 12.36
C MET A 485 -14.09 -13.37 11.94
#